data_AF-A0A1W4X3Z4-F1
#
_entry.id   AF-A0A1W4X3Z4-F1
#
_cell.length_a   1.000
_cell.length_b   1.000
_cell.length_c   1.000
_cell.angle_alpha   90.00
_cell.angle_beta   90.00
_cell.angle_gamma   90.00
#
_symmetry.space_group_name_H-M   'P 1'
#
loop_
_entity.id
_entity.type
_entity.pdbx_description
1 polymer ?
#
loop_
_entity_poly.entity_id
_entity_poly.type
_entity_poly.pdbx_seq_one_letter_code
_entity_poly.pdbx_strand_id
1 'polypeptide(L)'
;MECFLREFTDAKLGFKIKDEWHITVDGWLQVWSQVLHRSKTVMDFPLWLQYFVKIMFHVVNRSGSGNITKDELASFYSSVLLFSLLKVNEIIDTAYQAMTSNGDHPLTYNIYQMCFTNFLLGRYPNGSGQFVLGFLPLDPPTLPFPVDYSALNAQPDDLEQYAPDHRSDRRSVIV
;
A
#
# COMPACT_ATOMS: atom_id res chain seq x y z
N MET A 1 -0.77 -7.80 -31.21
CA MET A 1 -0.99 -7.78 -29.76
C MET A 1 0.40 -7.71 -29.14
N GLU A 2 0.88 -6.51 -28.79
CA GLU A 2 2.22 -6.36 -28.20
C GLU A 2 2.25 -7.09 -26.86
N CYS A 3 3.18 -8.04 -26.72
CA CYS A 3 3.40 -8.71 -25.44
C CYS A 3 3.88 -7.68 -24.42
N PHE A 4 3.38 -7.73 -23.18
CA PHE A 4 3.83 -6.85 -22.09
C PHE A 4 5.34 -6.98 -21.83
N LEU A 5 5.90 -8.14 -22.18
CA LEU A 5 7.32 -8.35 -22.38
C LEU A 5 7.67 -7.71 -23.73
N ARG A 6 7.98 -6.41 -23.71
CA ARG A 6 8.78 -5.84 -24.80
C ARG A 6 10.01 -6.71 -24.99
N GLU A 7 10.48 -6.83 -26.22
CA GLU A 7 11.78 -7.45 -26.47
C GLU A 7 12.83 -6.66 -25.67
N PHE A 8 13.27 -7.24 -24.56
CA PHE A 8 14.34 -6.66 -23.77
C PHE A 8 15.59 -6.71 -24.65
N THR A 9 16.09 -5.54 -24.99
CA THR A 9 17.30 -5.41 -25.82
C THR A 9 18.55 -5.81 -25.02
N ASP A 10 18.45 -5.77 -23.69
CA ASP A 10 19.49 -6.20 -22.76
C ASP A 10 19.16 -7.57 -22.15
N ALA A 11 20.04 -8.54 -22.38
CA ALA A 11 19.95 -9.89 -21.85
C ALA A 11 19.94 -9.95 -20.30
N LYS A 12 20.37 -8.89 -19.61
CA LYS A 12 20.30 -8.79 -18.15
C LYS A 12 18.88 -8.56 -17.62
N LEU A 13 18.01 -7.99 -18.46
CA LEU A 13 16.66 -7.60 -18.08
C LEU A 13 15.63 -8.67 -18.51
N GLY A 14 15.87 -9.29 -19.65
CA GLY A 14 15.08 -10.43 -20.11
C GLY A 14 15.82 -11.22 -21.18
N PHE A 15 15.52 -12.51 -21.24
CA PHE A 15 16.18 -13.43 -22.17
C PHE A 15 15.21 -14.53 -22.59
N LYS A 16 15.51 -15.15 -23.73
CA LYS A 16 14.65 -16.16 -24.33
C LYS A 16 15.29 -17.55 -24.16
N ILE A 17 14.59 -18.49 -23.53
CA ILE A 17 15.02 -19.89 -23.41
C ILE A 17 13.97 -20.75 -24.10
N LYS A 18 14.37 -21.61 -25.05
CA LYS A 18 13.47 -22.61 -25.69
C LYS A 18 12.14 -22.00 -26.18
N ASP A 19 12.22 -20.84 -26.83
CA ASP A 19 11.08 -20.06 -27.29
C ASP A 19 10.18 -19.36 -26.25
N GLU A 20 10.49 -19.51 -24.96
CA GLU A 20 9.83 -18.79 -23.87
C GLU A 20 10.61 -17.54 -23.45
N TRP A 21 9.90 -16.44 -23.20
CA TRP A 21 10.49 -15.22 -22.67
C TRP A 21 10.54 -15.27 -21.15
N HIS A 22 11.74 -15.11 -20.61
CA HIS A 22 11.97 -14.96 -19.18
C HIS A 22 12.38 -13.52 -18.88
N ILE A 23 11.92 -13.00 -17.75
CA ILE A 23 12.27 -11.67 -17.25
C ILE A 23 12.98 -11.83 -15.91
N THR A 24 14.05 -11.06 -15.71
CA THR A 24 14.70 -10.99 -14.40
C THR A 24 13.92 -10.07 -13.47
N VAL A 25 14.21 -10.11 -12.17
CA VAL A 25 13.60 -9.20 -11.21
C VAL A 25 13.92 -7.74 -11.57
N ASP A 26 15.15 -7.46 -12.01
CA ASP A 26 15.56 -6.11 -12.44
C ASP A 26 14.80 -5.65 -13.69
N GLY A 27 14.62 -6.54 -14.67
CA GLY A 27 13.77 -6.26 -15.84
C GLY A 27 12.32 -5.97 -15.46
N TRP A 28 11.77 -6.73 -14.52
CA TRP A 28 10.42 -6.52 -14.01
C TRP A 28 10.27 -5.18 -13.30
N LEU A 29 11.25 -4.80 -12.47
CA LEU A 29 11.30 -3.49 -11.81
C LEU A 29 11.37 -2.35 -12.83
N GLN A 30 12.12 -2.51 -13.92
CA GLN A 30 12.17 -1.51 -14.98
C GLN A 30 10.80 -1.34 -15.67
N VAL A 31 10.10 -2.44 -15.97
CA VAL A 31 8.73 -2.38 -16.51
C VAL A 31 7.82 -1.61 -15.56
N TRP A 32 7.84 -1.92 -14.26
CA TRP A 32 7.07 -1.18 -13.26
C TRP A 32 7.43 0.30 -13.20
N SER A 33 8.71 0.66 -13.30
CA SER A 33 9.11 2.07 -13.31
C SER A 33 8.50 2.85 -14.48
N GLN A 34 8.44 2.25 -15.67
CA GLN A 34 7.83 2.85 -16.85
C GLN A 34 6.31 2.98 -16.70
N VAL A 35 5.66 1.94 -16.18
CA VAL A 35 4.20 1.91 -15.94
C VAL A 35 3.79 2.94 -14.89
N LEU A 36 4.51 3.03 -13.77
CA LEU A 36 4.19 3.93 -12.68
C LEU A 36 4.54 5.39 -12.99
N HIS A 37 5.55 5.67 -13.82
CA HIS A 37 5.97 7.04 -14.11
C HIS A 37 4.88 7.89 -14.79
N ARG A 38 4.02 7.27 -15.60
CA ARG A 38 2.97 7.97 -16.37
C ARG A 38 1.57 7.85 -15.77
N SER A 39 1.38 6.94 -14.81
CA SER A 39 0.05 6.59 -14.32
C SER A 39 -0.33 7.43 -13.11
N LYS A 40 -1.52 8.05 -13.17
CA LYS A 40 -2.13 8.78 -12.04
C LYS A 40 -3.39 8.11 -11.55
N THR A 41 -4.04 7.31 -12.41
CA THR A 41 -5.28 6.59 -12.13
C THR A 41 -5.17 5.16 -12.65
N VAL A 42 -5.99 4.24 -12.15
CA VAL A 42 -5.99 2.82 -12.60
C VAL A 42 -6.26 2.68 -14.10
N MET A 43 -7.06 3.58 -14.65
CA MET A 43 -7.40 3.59 -16.08
C MET A 43 -6.18 3.88 -16.98
N ASP A 44 -5.13 4.50 -16.42
CA ASP A 44 -3.88 4.76 -17.13
C ASP A 44 -3.01 3.51 -17.23
N PHE A 45 -3.27 2.49 -16.40
CA PHE A 45 -2.50 1.25 -16.42
C PHE A 45 -2.81 0.40 -17.65
N PRO A 46 -1.86 -0.46 -18.09
CA PRO A 46 -2.12 -1.44 -19.13
C PRO A 46 -3.34 -2.32 -18.82
N LEU A 47 -4.08 -2.72 -19.86
CA LEU A 47 -5.30 -3.54 -19.72
C LEU A 47 -5.09 -4.78 -18.84
N TRP A 48 -3.96 -5.48 -19.01
CA TRP A 48 -3.67 -6.68 -18.21
C TRP A 48 -3.65 -6.39 -16.71
N LEU A 49 -3.15 -5.22 -16.30
CA LEU A 49 -3.08 -4.84 -14.89
C LEU A 49 -4.46 -4.43 -14.37
N GLN A 50 -5.26 -3.75 -15.19
CA GLN A 50 -6.66 -3.45 -14.84
C GLN A 50 -7.48 -4.74 -14.61
N TYR A 51 -7.31 -5.72 -15.51
CA TYR A 51 -7.93 -7.03 -15.35
C TYR A 51 -7.38 -7.80 -14.15
N PHE A 52 -6.08 -7.70 -13.87
CA PHE A 52 -5.47 -8.33 -12.71
C PHE A 52 -6.13 -7.86 -11.41
N VAL A 53 -6.33 -6.55 -11.21
CA VAL A 53 -7.03 -6.03 -10.01
C VAL A 53 -8.45 -6.60 -9.89
N LYS A 54 -9.16 -6.73 -11.02
CA LYS A 54 -10.50 -7.34 -11.06
C LYS A 54 -10.48 -8.82 -10.71
N ILE A 55 -9.52 -9.58 -11.23
CA ILE A 55 -9.35 -11.01 -10.92
C ILE A 55 -9.04 -11.16 -9.43
N MET A 56 -8.12 -10.37 -8.88
CA MET A 56 -7.79 -10.40 -7.45
C MET A 56 -9.01 -10.13 -6.58
N PHE A 57 -9.84 -9.14 -6.93
CA PHE A 57 -11.10 -8.91 -6.22
C PHE A 57 -12.01 -10.14 -6.21
N HIS A 58 -12.19 -10.81 -7.35
CA HIS A 58 -13.00 -12.02 -7.44
C HIS A 58 -12.41 -13.21 -6.68
N VAL A 59 -11.08 -13.32 -6.61
CA VAL A 59 -10.39 -14.35 -5.80
C VAL A 59 -10.67 -14.15 -4.31
N VAL A 60 -10.71 -12.90 -3.84
CA VAL A 60 -11.03 -12.58 -2.44
C VAL A 60 -12.53 -12.79 -2.17
N ASN A 61 -13.40 -12.23 -3.02
CA ASN A 61 -14.86 -12.33 -2.93
C ASN A 61 -15.38 -13.70 -3.42
N ARG A 62 -15.04 -14.78 -2.68
CA ARG A 62 -15.44 -16.15 -3.01
C ARG A 62 -16.95 -16.36 -3.01
N SER A 63 -17.69 -15.59 -2.22
CA SER A 63 -19.17 -15.67 -2.19
C SER A 63 -19.82 -15.10 -3.46
N GLY A 64 -19.11 -14.25 -4.21
CA GLY A 64 -19.67 -13.56 -5.37
C GLY A 64 -20.73 -12.50 -5.01
N SER A 65 -20.84 -12.12 -3.74
CA SER A 65 -21.85 -11.17 -3.25
C SER A 65 -21.65 -9.74 -3.77
N GLY A 66 -20.42 -9.42 -4.17
CA GLY A 66 -20.02 -8.10 -4.66
C GLY A 66 -19.37 -7.23 -3.60
N ASN A 67 -19.35 -7.70 -2.34
CA ASN A 67 -18.70 -7.05 -1.21
C ASN A 67 -17.78 -8.05 -0.51
N ILE A 68 -16.53 -7.67 -0.28
CA ILE A 68 -15.60 -8.52 0.48
C ILE A 68 -15.91 -8.40 1.97
N THR A 69 -16.22 -9.53 2.60
CA THR A 69 -16.37 -9.64 4.05
C THR A 69 -15.02 -9.83 4.75
N LYS A 70 -14.98 -9.59 6.06
CA LYS A 70 -13.79 -9.81 6.89
C LYS A 70 -13.31 -11.26 6.84
N ASP A 71 -14.23 -12.22 6.85
CA ASP A 71 -13.91 -13.66 6.82
C ASP A 71 -13.34 -14.09 5.46
N GLU A 72 -13.85 -13.52 4.36
CA GLU A 72 -13.31 -13.72 3.01
C GLU A 72 -11.89 -13.16 2.90
N LEU A 73 -11.66 -11.97 3.45
CA LEU A 73 -10.34 -11.35 3.48
C LEU A 73 -9.34 -12.17 4.33
N ALA A 74 -9.78 -12.67 5.51
CA ALA A 74 -8.98 -13.55 6.36
C ALA A 74 -8.61 -14.85 5.64
N SER A 75 -9.60 -15.44 4.96
CA SER A 75 -9.42 -16.65 4.16
C SER A 75 -8.42 -16.44 3.02
N PHE A 76 -8.45 -15.26 2.38
CA PHE A 76 -7.49 -14.88 1.36
C PHE A 76 -6.06 -14.78 1.93
N TYR A 77 -5.85 -14.12 3.06
CA TYR A 77 -4.52 -14.04 3.69
C TYR A 77 -3.97 -15.41 4.09
N SER A 78 -4.82 -16.30 4.60
CA SER A 78 -4.38 -17.64 4.98
C SER A 78 -4.13 -18.54 3.76
N SER A 79 -5.02 -18.53 2.77
CA SER A 79 -4.98 -19.51 1.67
C SER A 79 -4.08 -19.07 0.51
N VAL A 80 -4.05 -17.77 0.20
CA VAL A 80 -3.34 -17.24 -0.97
C VAL A 80 -1.97 -16.66 -0.58
N LEU A 81 -1.92 -15.93 0.54
CA LEU A 81 -0.67 -15.34 1.03
C LEU A 81 0.09 -16.24 2.01
N LEU A 82 -0.50 -17.40 2.36
CA LEU A 82 0.10 -18.42 3.21
C LEU A 82 0.53 -17.89 4.59
N PHE A 83 -0.21 -16.92 5.14
CA PHE A 83 0.04 -16.43 6.49
C PHE A 83 -0.45 -17.41 7.55
N SER A 84 0.27 -17.47 8.66
CA SER A 84 -0.16 -18.24 9.84
C SER A 84 -1.44 -17.65 10.44
N LEU A 85 -2.27 -18.50 11.02
CA LEU A 85 -3.53 -18.08 11.65
C LEU A 85 -3.33 -17.01 12.72
N LEU A 86 -2.23 -17.08 13.48
CA LEU A 86 -1.87 -16.07 14.49
C LEU A 86 -1.68 -14.70 13.84
N LYS A 87 -0.86 -14.63 12.78
CA LYS A 87 -0.60 -13.39 12.04
C LYS A 87 -1.86 -12.84 11.38
N VAL A 88 -2.73 -13.70 10.86
CA VAL A 88 -4.01 -13.27 10.26
C VAL A 88 -4.89 -12.62 11.32
N ASN A 89 -5.04 -13.23 12.50
CA ASN A 89 -5.87 -12.69 13.57
C ASN A 89 -5.36 -11.35 14.11
N GLU A 90 -4.04 -11.15 14.15
CA GLU A 90 -3.43 -9.87 14.56
C GLU A 90 -3.70 -8.74 13.55
N ILE A 91 -3.73 -9.06 12.25
CA ILE A 91 -3.77 -8.06 11.18
C ILE A 91 -5.19 -7.76 10.71
N ILE A 92 -6.07 -8.77 10.71
CA ILE A 92 -7.33 -8.72 9.96
C ILE A 92 -8.26 -7.60 10.43
N ASP A 93 -8.30 -7.33 11.74
CA ASP A 93 -9.15 -6.30 12.33
C ASP A 93 -8.73 -4.92 11.82
N THR A 94 -7.45 -4.60 12.00
CA THR A 94 -6.82 -3.35 11.55
C THR A 94 -6.94 -3.20 10.04
N ALA A 95 -6.66 -4.26 9.28
CA ALA A 95 -6.72 -4.25 7.82
C ALA A 95 -8.14 -3.99 7.31
N TYR A 96 -9.13 -4.70 7.86
CA TYR A 96 -10.52 -4.55 7.43
C TYR A 96 -11.07 -3.17 7.81
N GLN A 97 -10.78 -2.68 9.02
CA GLN A 97 -11.15 -1.33 9.43
C GLN A 97 -10.51 -0.25 8.54
N ALA A 98 -9.22 -0.37 8.24
CA ALA A 98 -8.53 0.59 7.39
C ALA A 98 -9.05 0.60 5.94
N MET A 99 -9.43 -0.56 5.39
CA MET A 99 -9.99 -0.66 4.04
C MET A 99 -11.45 -0.24 3.94
N THR A 100 -12.22 -0.32 5.03
CA THR A 100 -13.64 0.05 5.08
C THR A 100 -13.90 1.42 5.72
N SER A 101 -12.84 2.17 6.06
CA SER A 101 -12.95 3.41 6.82
C SER A 101 -13.76 3.22 8.11
N ASN A 102 -13.37 2.26 8.94
CA ASN A 102 -14.07 1.85 10.17
C ASN A 102 -15.51 1.36 9.95
N GLY A 103 -15.83 0.88 8.75
CA GLY A 103 -17.15 0.35 8.41
C GLY A 103 -18.08 1.35 7.71
N ASP A 104 -17.64 2.60 7.50
CA ASP A 104 -18.41 3.62 6.75
C ASP A 104 -18.66 3.20 5.30
N HIS A 105 -17.75 2.42 4.72
CA HIS A 105 -17.83 1.98 3.33
C HIS A 105 -17.66 0.46 3.21
N PRO A 106 -18.63 -0.26 2.60
CA PRO A 106 -18.45 -1.67 2.32
C PRO A 106 -17.33 -1.87 1.30
N LEU A 107 -16.58 -2.96 1.44
CA LEU A 107 -15.44 -3.29 0.57
C LEU A 107 -15.90 -3.84 -0.79
N THR A 108 -16.55 -2.96 -1.57
CA THR A 108 -16.96 -3.18 -2.95
C THR A 108 -15.75 -3.19 -3.88
N TYR A 109 -15.95 -3.60 -5.15
CA TYR A 109 -14.90 -3.54 -6.16
C TYR A 109 -14.25 -2.16 -6.30
N ASN A 110 -15.03 -1.08 -6.26
CA ASN A 110 -14.50 0.28 -6.41
C ASN A 110 -13.59 0.66 -5.22
N ILE A 111 -13.99 0.34 -3.99
CA ILE A 111 -13.16 0.59 -2.79
C ILE A 111 -11.89 -0.26 -2.84
N TYR A 112 -12.02 -1.54 -3.20
CA TYR A 112 -10.88 -2.44 -3.37
C TYR A 112 -9.91 -1.95 -4.45
N GLN A 113 -10.43 -1.47 -5.59
CA GLN A 113 -9.63 -0.88 -6.66
C GLN A 113 -8.86 0.35 -6.16
N MET A 114 -9.49 1.24 -5.39
CA MET A 114 -8.80 2.39 -4.79
C MET A 114 -7.70 1.96 -3.81
N CYS A 115 -7.95 0.95 -2.97
CA CYS A 115 -6.93 0.38 -2.09
C CYS A 115 -5.76 -0.19 -2.90
N PHE A 116 -6.03 -0.95 -3.95
CA PHE A 116 -5.01 -1.51 -4.85
C PHE A 116 -4.22 -0.42 -5.59
N THR A 117 -4.89 0.67 -5.96
CA THR A 117 -4.24 1.84 -6.57
C THR A 117 -3.27 2.49 -5.60
N ASN A 118 -3.70 2.65 -4.34
CA ASN A 118 -2.87 3.17 -3.27
C ASN A 118 -1.67 2.24 -3.00
N PHE A 119 -1.86 0.92 -3.08
CA PHE A 119 -0.76 -0.04 -3.00
C PHE A 119 0.30 0.18 -4.10
N LEU A 120 -0.13 0.45 -5.34
CA LEU A 120 0.81 0.63 -6.46
C LEU A 120 1.44 2.02 -6.53
N LEU A 121 0.68 3.08 -6.27
CA LEU A 121 1.10 4.47 -6.43
C LEU A 121 1.50 5.15 -5.12
N GLY A 122 1.16 4.56 -3.98
CA GLY A 122 1.43 5.09 -2.66
C GLY A 122 2.93 5.20 -2.41
N ARG A 123 3.41 6.43 -2.17
CA ARG A 123 4.81 6.68 -1.82
C ARG A 123 5.11 6.52 -0.34
N TYR A 124 4.08 6.50 0.49
CA TYR A 124 4.17 6.47 1.94
C TYR A 124 3.30 5.32 2.50
N PRO A 125 3.71 4.70 3.61
CA PRO A 125 3.02 3.54 4.20
C PRO A 125 1.68 3.88 4.88
N ASN A 126 1.16 5.10 4.72
CA ASN A 126 0.03 5.58 5.52
C ASN A 126 -1.35 5.32 4.87
N GLY A 127 -1.39 4.65 3.72
CA GLY A 127 -2.61 4.39 2.97
C GLY A 127 -3.25 3.03 3.29
N SER A 128 -4.55 2.90 3.00
CA SER A 128 -5.28 1.61 3.06
C SER A 128 -4.71 0.54 2.14
N GLY A 129 -3.93 0.94 1.12
CA GLY A 129 -3.29 0.04 0.16
C GLY A 129 -2.28 -0.93 0.78
N GLN A 130 -1.65 -0.59 1.91
CA GLN A 130 -0.70 -1.48 2.57
C GLN A 130 -1.31 -2.83 2.97
N PHE A 131 -2.61 -2.83 3.25
CA PHE A 131 -3.32 -4.01 3.70
C PHE A 131 -3.78 -4.92 2.56
N VAL A 132 -3.71 -4.49 1.28
CA VAL A 132 -4.20 -5.32 0.15
C VAL A 132 -3.53 -6.70 0.09
N LEU A 133 -2.24 -6.77 0.47
CA LEU A 133 -1.47 -8.01 0.57
C LEU A 133 -1.09 -8.34 2.03
N GLY A 134 -1.82 -7.79 3.00
CA GLY A 134 -1.67 -8.09 4.42
C GLY A 134 -0.29 -7.76 5.02
N PHE A 135 0.45 -6.81 4.44
CA PHE A 135 1.69 -6.34 5.06
C PHE A 135 1.37 -5.35 6.19
N LEU A 136 2.03 -5.55 7.33
CA LEU A 136 2.11 -4.55 8.39
C LEU A 136 3.37 -3.71 8.18
N PRO A 137 3.32 -2.39 8.43
CA PRO A 137 4.53 -1.60 8.53
C PRO A 137 5.39 -2.15 9.67
N LEU A 138 6.68 -2.34 9.41
CA LEU A 138 7.63 -2.94 10.35
C LEU A 138 7.95 -2.06 11.55
N ASP A 139 7.63 -0.76 11.50
CA ASP A 139 7.64 0.18 12.62
C ASP A 139 6.89 1.45 12.16
N PRO A 140 6.33 2.26 13.09
CA PRO A 140 5.80 3.56 12.71
C PRO A 140 6.91 4.37 12.05
N PRO A 141 6.68 4.97 10.87
CA PRO A 141 7.68 5.84 10.26
C PRO A 141 8.02 6.93 11.28
N THR A 142 9.32 7.14 11.50
CA THR A 142 9.81 8.25 12.32
C THR A 142 9.20 9.51 11.71
N LEU A 143 8.20 10.07 12.39
CA LEU A 143 7.49 11.25 11.88
C LEU A 143 8.55 12.30 11.60
N PRO A 144 8.63 12.86 10.38
CA PRO A 144 9.67 13.83 10.04
C PRO A 144 9.61 15.05 10.97
N PHE A 145 8.44 15.29 11.57
CA PHE A 145 8.20 16.28 12.61
C PHE A 145 7.28 15.66 13.68
N PRO A 146 7.82 15.07 14.75
CA PRO A 146 6.98 14.63 15.87
C PRO A 146 6.37 15.86 16.54
N VAL A 147 5.04 15.91 16.63
CA VAL A 147 4.35 16.94 17.41
C VAL A 147 4.52 16.57 18.87
N ASP A 148 5.24 17.41 19.61
CA ASP A 148 5.49 17.21 21.03
C ASP A 148 4.37 17.88 21.85
N TYR A 149 3.45 17.07 22.35
CA TYR A 149 2.34 17.52 23.19
C TYR A 149 2.73 17.68 24.67
N SER A 150 3.99 17.43 25.05
CA SER A 150 4.43 17.66 26.44
C SER A 150 4.22 19.10 26.89
N ALA A 151 4.28 20.05 25.95
CA ALA A 151 4.00 21.47 26.19
C ALA A 151 2.56 21.73 26.67
N LEU A 152 1.58 20.90 26.32
CA LEU A 152 0.20 21.03 26.81
C LEU A 152 0.07 20.69 28.30
N ASN A 153 1.01 19.93 28.84
CA ASN A 153 1.06 19.54 30.26
C ASN A 153 2.14 20.28 31.05
N ALA A 154 2.88 21.19 30.40
CA ALA A 154 3.94 21.97 31.05
C ALA A 154 3.32 22.92 32.08
N GLN A 155 3.96 23.02 33.26
CA GLN A 155 3.56 24.02 34.25
C GLN A 155 3.84 25.42 33.68
N PRO A 156 3.12 26.47 34.13
CA PRO A 156 3.29 27.83 33.60
C PRO A 156 4.73 28.35 33.67
N ASP A 157 5.50 27.87 34.65
CA ASP A 157 6.89 28.25 34.88
C ASP A 157 7.88 27.59 33.89
N ASP A 158 7.46 26.50 33.22
CA ASP A 158 8.26 25.75 32.23
C ASP A 158 8.02 26.26 30.78
N LEU A 159 7.09 27.20 30.61
CA LEU A 159 6.78 27.82 29.32
C LEU A 159 7.82 28.90 29.00
N GLU A 160 8.76 28.58 28.12
CA GLU A 160 9.69 29.58 27.57
C GLU A 160 8.91 30.65 26.79
N GLN A 161 9.08 31.91 27.19
CA GLN A 161 8.52 33.04 26.46
C GLN A 161 9.22 33.17 25.11
N TYR A 162 8.44 33.18 24.02
CA TYR A 162 8.97 33.32 22.67
C TYR A 162 9.76 34.64 22.53
N ALA A 163 11.06 34.52 22.28
CA ALA A 163 11.95 35.64 22.00
C ALA A 163 12.48 35.51 20.56
N PRO A 164 12.04 36.37 19.62
CA PRO A 164 12.36 36.23 18.20
C PRO A 164 13.86 36.37 17.87
N ASP A 165 14.62 36.98 18.78
CA ASP A 165 16.06 37.25 18.60
C ASP A 165 16.95 36.10 19.08
N HIS A 166 16.38 35.07 19.71
CA HIS A 166 17.11 33.93 20.25
C HIS A 166 16.74 32.64 19.51
N ARG A 167 17.75 32.00 18.92
CA ARG A 167 17.58 30.71 18.23
C ARG A 167 17.46 29.61 19.28
N SER A 168 16.27 29.04 19.45
CA SER A 168 16.04 27.90 20.35
C SER A 168 16.56 26.60 19.72
N ASP A 169 17.18 25.73 20.52
CA ASP A 169 17.65 24.39 20.11
C ASP A 169 16.50 23.37 19.93
N ARG A 170 15.24 23.80 20.07
CA ARG A 170 14.07 22.92 19.97
C ARG A 170 13.85 22.41 18.54
N ARG A 171 13.70 21.09 18.41
CA ARG A 171 13.45 20.36 17.15
C ARG A 171 11.96 20.15 16.84
N SER A 172 11.07 20.64 17.69
CA SER A 172 9.61 20.46 17.59
C SER A 172 8.88 21.80 17.58
N VAL A 173 7.75 21.85 16.86
CA VAL A 173 6.84 23.00 16.83
C VAL A 173 5.82 22.82 17.96
N ILE A 174 5.72 23.80 18.86
CA ILE A 174 4.69 23.87 19.89
C ILE A 174 3.43 24.46 19.23
N VAL A 175 2.28 23.80 19.40
CA VAL A 175 0.97 24.28 18.93
C VAL A 175 0.12 24.65 20.14
#